data_AF-A0A5N6DYQ0-F1
#
_entry.id   AF-A0A5N6DYQ0-F1
#
_cell.length_a   1.000
_cell.length_b   1.000
_cell.length_c   1.000
_cell.angle_alpha   90.00
_cell.angle_beta   90.00
_cell.angle_gamma   90.00
#
_symmetry.space_group_name_H-M   'P 1'
#
loop_
_entity.id
_entity.type
_entity.pdbx_description
1 polymer ?
#
loop_
_entity_poly.entity_id
_entity_poly.type
_entity_poly.pdbx_seq_one_letter_code
_entity_poly.pdbx_strand_id
1 'polypeptide(L)'
;MSNPSSQLFRLIQNTATKHRNPKQISKYNLQISCNVKPNASANREGIIAVGPEKVDVCVAAVPRDGEANAAVSRVFAQILKVPKSTVDVIRGLKSRDKTLCVSDLEIGAEGEEKFIQQVRQKLEEAVINK
;
A
#
# COMPACT_ATOMS: atom_id res chain seq x y z
N MET A 1 4.69 -16.03 20.25
CA MET A 1 3.51 -16.04 19.36
C MET A 1 3.52 -14.74 18.58
N SER A 2 4.31 -14.69 17.51
CA SER A 2 4.58 -13.47 16.75
C SER A 2 3.44 -13.26 15.77
N ASN A 3 2.65 -12.21 15.96
CA ASN A 3 1.51 -11.88 15.10
C ASN A 3 2.06 -11.36 13.75
N PRO A 4 2.03 -12.15 12.66
CA PRO A 4 2.74 -11.79 11.42
C PRO A 4 2.08 -10.63 10.67
N SER A 5 0.81 -10.36 10.96
CA SER A 5 0.00 -9.28 10.36
C SER A 5 0.53 -7.88 10.66
N SER A 6 1.27 -7.72 11.76
CA SER A 6 1.73 -6.43 12.29
C SER A 6 2.84 -5.76 11.46
N GLN A 7 3.46 -6.51 10.54
CA GLN A 7 4.59 -6.03 9.73
C GLN A 7 4.22 -5.66 8.30
N LEU A 8 3.12 -6.22 7.77
CA LEU A 8 2.66 -5.98 6.41
C LEU A 8 1.93 -4.64 6.28
N PHE A 9 1.04 -4.36 7.22
CA PHE A 9 0.19 -3.18 7.26
C PHE A 9 0.37 -2.46 8.59
N ARG A 10 0.72 -1.17 8.55
CA ARG A 10 0.80 -0.32 9.74
C ARG A 10 -0.13 0.87 9.55
N LEU A 11 -1.19 0.93 10.36
CA LEU A 11 -2.07 2.08 10.43
C LEU A 11 -1.53 3.11 11.42
N ILE A 12 -1.56 4.37 11.01
CA ILE A 12 -1.13 5.52 11.81
C ILE A 12 -2.25 6.56 11.76
N GLN A 13 -2.92 6.78 12.88
CA GLN A 13 -3.93 7.84 12.99
C GLN A 13 -3.27 9.22 12.88
N ASN A 14 -3.73 10.04 11.93
CA ASN A 14 -3.22 11.38 11.74
C ASN A 14 -4.11 12.34 12.54
N THR A 15 -3.79 12.49 13.83
CA THR A 15 -4.48 13.43 14.73
C THR A 15 -3.99 14.87 14.49
N ALA A 16 -4.19 15.38 13.27
CA ALA A 16 -3.94 16.78 12.97
C ALA A 16 -4.98 17.63 13.71
N THR A 17 -4.48 18.32 14.73
CA THR A 17 -5.20 19.21 15.65
C THR A 17 -5.97 20.33 14.95
N LYS A 18 -7.09 20.73 15.58
CA LYS A 18 -7.87 21.97 15.44
C LYS A 18 -8.76 22.14 14.18
N HIS A 19 -10.01 21.70 14.27
CA HIS A 19 -11.16 22.61 14.35
C HIS A 19 -12.43 21.87 14.77
N ARG A 20 -13.27 22.55 15.55
CA ARG A 20 -14.54 22.07 16.14
C ARG A 20 -15.53 21.57 15.07
N ASN A 21 -15.82 20.27 14.99
CA ASN A 21 -17.10 19.74 14.47
C ASN A 21 -17.31 18.27 14.91
N PRO A 22 -18.44 17.86 15.53
CA PRO A 22 -18.67 16.51 16.05
C PRO A 22 -18.85 15.41 14.99
N LYS A 23 -18.57 15.69 13.72
CA LYS A 23 -18.69 14.76 12.58
C LYS A 23 -17.33 14.57 11.87
N GLN A 24 -16.25 14.57 12.63
CA GLN A 24 -14.89 14.50 12.08
C GLN A 24 -14.49 13.05 11.83
N ILE A 25 -14.41 12.67 10.56
CA ILE A 25 -13.88 11.37 10.16
C ILE A 25 -12.39 11.35 10.50
N SER A 26 -11.98 10.40 11.33
CA SER A 26 -10.58 10.19 11.69
C SER A 26 -9.82 9.76 10.43
N LYS A 27 -8.81 10.56 10.05
CA LYS A 27 -7.94 10.24 8.92
C LYS A 27 -6.79 9.36 9.37
N TYR A 28 -6.50 8.31 8.61
CA TYR A 28 -5.42 7.38 8.87
C TYR A 28 -4.44 7.34 7.69
N ASN A 29 -3.20 7.04 8.01
CA ASN A 29 -2.16 6.70 7.05
C ASN A 29 -1.87 5.20 7.16
N LEU A 30 -2.00 4.47 6.07
CA LEU A 30 -1.65 3.06 5.97
C LEU A 30 -0.27 2.90 5.34
N GLN A 31 0.66 2.34 6.09
CA GLN A 31 1.94 1.93 5.55
C GLN A 31 1.87 0.47 5.09
N ILE A 32 2.32 0.22 3.87
CA ILE A 32 2.30 -1.10 3.22
C ILE A 32 3.74 -1.47 2.83
N SER A 33 4.20 -2.60 3.35
CA SER A 33 5.51 -3.16 2.98
C SER A 33 5.38 -4.00 1.71
N CYS A 34 6.15 -3.68 0.68
CA CYS A 34 6.12 -4.39 -0.60
C CYS A 34 7.52 -4.63 -1.16
N ASN A 35 7.72 -5.77 -1.81
CA ASN A 35 8.92 -6.12 -2.54
C ASN A 35 8.70 -5.90 -4.04
N VAL A 36 9.38 -4.92 -4.61
CA VAL A 36 9.28 -4.56 -6.02
C VAL A 36 10.31 -5.33 -6.83
N LYS A 37 9.82 -6.09 -7.81
CA LYS A 37 10.61 -6.78 -8.83
C LYS A 37 10.54 -5.96 -10.13
N PRO A 38 11.56 -5.13 -10.42
CA PRO A 38 11.62 -4.35 -11.65
C PRO A 38 11.98 -5.24 -12.85
N ASN A 39 11.91 -4.69 -14.06
CA ASN A 39 12.16 -5.41 -15.33
C ASN A 39 11.19 -6.58 -15.57
N ALA A 40 9.95 -6.48 -15.08
CA ALA A 40 8.90 -7.40 -15.51
C ALA A 40 8.44 -7.07 -16.95
N SER A 41 7.85 -8.04 -17.65
CA SER A 41 7.14 -7.73 -18.89
C SER A 41 5.96 -6.80 -18.61
N ALA A 42 5.68 -5.83 -19.48
CA ALA A 42 4.52 -4.94 -19.34
C ALA A 42 3.20 -5.70 -19.15
N ASN A 43 3.07 -6.87 -19.77
CA ASN A 43 1.91 -7.75 -19.63
C ASN A 43 1.83 -8.50 -18.28
N ARG A 44 2.85 -8.39 -17.43
CA ARG A 44 2.96 -9.02 -16.10
C ARG A 44 3.18 -8.00 -14.98
N GLU A 45 2.89 -6.74 -15.23
CA GLU A 45 2.90 -5.70 -14.20
C GLU A 45 1.69 -5.90 -13.26
N GLY A 46 1.93 -5.96 -11.96
CA GLY A 46 0.90 -6.23 -10.96
C GLY A 46 1.40 -6.92 -9.70
N ILE A 47 0.47 -7.30 -8.81
CA ILE A 47 0.78 -8.04 -7.59
C ILE A 47 0.97 -9.52 -7.95
N ILE A 48 2.10 -10.09 -7.56
CA ILE A 48 2.45 -11.49 -7.81
C ILE A 48 1.94 -12.38 -6.68
N ALA A 49 2.10 -11.91 -5.43
CA ALA A 49 1.71 -12.62 -4.24
C ALA A 49 1.60 -11.66 -3.05
N VAL A 50 0.66 -11.92 -2.16
CA VAL A 50 0.55 -11.22 -0.87
C VAL A 50 1.12 -12.14 0.20
N GLY A 51 2.35 -11.86 0.64
CA GLY A 51 2.99 -12.60 1.72
C GLY A 51 2.53 -12.12 3.11
N PRO A 52 2.94 -12.82 4.19
CA PRO A 52 2.58 -12.46 5.56
C PRO A 52 3.24 -11.16 6.03
N GLU A 53 4.46 -10.85 5.55
CA GLU A 53 5.23 -9.65 5.95
C GLU A 53 5.36 -8.60 4.84
N LYS A 54 5.27 -9.02 3.57
CA LYS A 54 5.41 -8.12 2.42
C LYS A 54 4.60 -8.58 1.20
N VAL A 55 4.17 -7.61 0.40
CA VAL A 55 3.51 -7.84 -0.90
C VAL A 55 4.55 -7.91 -2.01
N ASP A 56 4.62 -9.00 -2.76
CA ASP A 56 5.47 -9.09 -3.95
C ASP A 56 4.75 -8.45 -5.14
N VAL A 57 5.39 -7.44 -5.75
CA VAL A 57 4.85 -6.71 -6.90
C VAL A 57 5.87 -6.70 -8.03
N CYS A 58 5.41 -6.99 -9.24
CA CYS A 58 6.20 -6.86 -10.46
C CYS A 58 5.85 -5.54 -11.14
N VAL A 59 6.87 -4.81 -11.57
CA VAL A 59 6.69 -3.59 -12.37
C VAL A 59 7.52 -3.68 -13.64
N ALA A 60 6.96 -3.16 -14.73
CA ALA A 60 7.69 -3.10 -16.00
C ALA A 60 8.76 -2.01 -16.00
N ALA A 61 8.63 -1.05 -15.10
CA ALA A 61 9.59 0.02 -14.90
C ALA A 61 10.99 -0.51 -14.56
N VAL A 62 11.99 0.14 -15.13
CA VAL A 62 13.40 -0.10 -14.83
C VAL A 62 13.75 0.46 -13.44
N PRO A 63 14.75 -0.10 -12.74
CA PRO A 63 15.23 0.43 -11.46
C PRO A 63 16.15 1.65 -11.67
N ARG A 64 15.80 2.57 -12.58
CA ARG A 64 16.48 3.85 -12.82
C ARG A 64 15.55 5.02 -12.50
N ASP A 65 16.13 6.11 -12.02
CA ASP A 65 15.47 7.42 -11.82
C ASP A 65 14.08 7.42 -11.15
N GLY A 66 13.81 6.49 -10.24
CA GLY A 66 12.54 6.44 -9.53
C GLY A 66 11.33 5.99 -10.36
N GLU A 67 11.53 5.51 -11.59
CA GLU A 67 10.43 4.95 -12.41
C GLU A 67 9.75 3.78 -11.71
N ALA A 68 10.52 2.92 -11.06
CA ALA A 68 10.00 1.83 -10.24
C ALA A 68 9.20 2.32 -9.00
N ASN A 69 9.37 3.58 -8.57
CA ASN A 69 8.58 4.18 -7.48
C ASN A 69 7.23 4.66 -8.03
N ALA A 70 7.25 5.32 -9.18
CA ALA A 70 6.03 5.78 -9.86
C ALA A 70 5.16 4.59 -10.30
N ALA A 71 5.77 3.55 -10.86
CA ALA A 71 5.06 2.34 -11.30
C ALA A 71 4.41 1.61 -10.12
N VAL A 72 5.13 1.39 -9.01
CA VAL A 72 4.53 0.73 -7.85
C VAL A 72 3.40 1.55 -7.23
N SER A 73 3.58 2.88 -7.06
CA SER A 73 2.51 3.75 -6.57
C SER A 73 1.27 3.68 -7.47
N ARG A 74 1.47 3.67 -8.79
CA ARG A 74 0.39 3.52 -9.76
C ARG A 74 -0.35 2.17 -9.66
N VAL A 75 0.37 1.07 -9.49
CA VAL A 75 -0.23 -0.27 -9.32
C VAL A 75 -1.10 -0.29 -8.06
N PHE A 76 -0.58 0.16 -6.92
CA PHE A 76 -1.34 0.19 -5.67
C PHE A 76 -2.51 1.17 -5.71
N ALA A 77 -2.33 2.34 -6.30
CA ALA A 77 -3.40 3.33 -6.47
C ALA A 77 -4.59 2.75 -7.26
N GLN A 78 -4.32 2.01 -8.35
CA GLN A 78 -5.36 1.36 -9.15
C GLN A 78 -6.09 0.25 -8.38
N ILE A 79 -5.35 -0.59 -7.64
CA ILE A 79 -5.92 -1.73 -6.91
C ILE A 79 -6.77 -1.26 -5.72
N LEU A 80 -6.23 -0.32 -4.94
CA LEU A 80 -6.93 0.26 -3.79
C LEU A 80 -8.04 1.24 -4.22
N LYS A 81 -8.06 1.67 -5.49
CA LYS A 81 -8.92 2.73 -6.03
C LYS A 81 -8.75 4.06 -5.29
N VAL A 82 -7.52 4.40 -4.95
CA VAL A 82 -7.15 5.65 -4.29
C VAL A 82 -6.40 6.56 -5.26
N PRO A 83 -6.47 7.89 -5.11
CA PRO A 83 -5.70 8.80 -5.93
C PRO A 83 -4.20 8.58 -5.74
N LYS A 84 -3.41 8.65 -6.81
CA LYS A 84 -1.94 8.55 -6.74
C LYS A 84 -1.30 9.53 -5.75
N SER A 85 -1.95 10.68 -5.53
CA SER A 85 -1.48 11.73 -4.62
C SER A 85 -1.54 11.35 -3.15
N THR A 86 -2.26 10.29 -2.79
CA THR A 86 -2.25 9.76 -1.43
C THR A 86 -1.24 8.65 -1.24
N VAL A 87 -0.63 8.13 -2.32
CA VAL A 87 0.27 6.97 -2.30
C VAL A 87 1.71 7.41 -2.54
N ASP A 88 2.50 7.43 -1.47
CA ASP A 88 3.89 7.84 -1.49
C ASP A 88 4.85 6.73 -1.06
N VAL A 89 6.04 6.69 -1.67
CA VAL A 89 7.10 5.76 -1.26
C VAL A 89 7.92 6.41 -0.14
N ILE A 90 7.68 6.01 1.11
CA ILE A 90 8.37 6.58 2.28
C ILE A 90 9.69 5.87 2.61
N ARG A 91 9.88 4.63 2.14
CA ARG A 91 11.09 3.84 2.39
C ARG A 91 11.43 2.97 1.19
N GLY A 92 12.72 2.68 1.01
CA GLY A 92 13.20 1.76 -0.03
C GLY A 92 13.42 2.40 -1.40
N LEU A 93 13.66 3.71 -1.48
CA LEU A 93 13.89 4.42 -2.75
C LEU A 93 15.02 3.81 -3.61
N LYS A 94 16.04 3.22 -2.97
CA LYS A 94 17.17 2.54 -3.62
C LYS A 94 17.15 1.01 -3.45
N SER A 95 16.09 0.45 -2.86
CA SER A 95 15.98 -0.98 -2.56
C SER A 95 14.80 -1.61 -3.28
N ARG A 96 14.80 -2.95 -3.36
CA ARG A 96 13.67 -3.73 -3.87
C ARG A 96 12.55 -3.79 -2.83
N ASP A 97 12.89 -3.90 -1.55
CA ASP A 97 11.95 -3.75 -0.45
C ASP A 97 11.62 -2.27 -0.24
N LYS A 98 10.35 -1.93 -0.47
CA LYS A 98 9.80 -0.58 -0.36
C LYS A 98 8.68 -0.55 0.66
N THR A 99 8.46 0.63 1.22
CA THR A 99 7.30 0.91 2.06
C THR A 99 6.52 2.04 1.44
N LEU A 100 5.28 1.75 1.06
CA LEU A 100 4.30 2.73 0.60
C LEU A 100 3.56 3.29 1.79
N CYS A 101 3.20 4.55 1.75
CA CYS A 101 2.30 5.20 2.68
C CYS A 101 1.09 5.68 1.89
N VAL A 102 -0.08 5.21 2.27
CA VAL A 102 -1.37 5.64 1.73
C VAL A 102 -2.01 6.54 2.77
N SER A 103 -2.01 7.84 2.50
CA SER A 103 -2.63 8.85 3.35
C SER A 103 -4.11 9.04 3.04
N ASP A 104 -4.80 9.80 3.89
CA ASP A 104 -6.20 10.19 3.69
C ASP A 104 -7.19 9.00 3.70
N LEU A 105 -6.88 7.96 4.48
CA LEU A 105 -7.76 6.80 4.60
C LEU A 105 -8.80 7.04 5.69
N GLU A 106 -10.06 6.91 5.29
CA GLU A 106 -11.22 7.02 6.17
C GLU A 106 -11.58 5.62 6.66
N ILE A 107 -11.27 5.36 7.93
CA ILE A 107 -11.69 4.11 8.59
C ILE A 107 -13.04 4.41 9.24
N GLY A 108 -14.09 3.76 8.72
CA GLY A 108 -15.43 3.85 9.29
C GLY A 108 -15.53 3.18 10.67
N ALA A 109 -16.75 3.07 11.19
CA ALA A 109 -17.03 2.39 12.47
C ALA A 109 -16.66 0.89 12.48
N GLU A 110 -16.25 0.34 11.34
CA GLU A 110 -15.86 -1.07 11.17
C GLU A 110 -14.54 -1.43 11.87
N GLY A 111 -13.76 -0.43 12.29
CA GLY A 111 -12.52 -0.63 13.04
C GLY A 111 -11.29 -0.91 12.15
N GLU A 112 -10.12 -0.68 12.72
CA GLU A 112 -8.83 -0.77 12.02
C GLU A 112 -8.54 -2.18 11.47
N GLU A 113 -8.93 -3.22 12.23
CA GLU A 113 -8.70 -4.62 11.85
C GLU A 113 -9.47 -5.04 10.59
N LYS A 114 -10.77 -4.70 10.52
CA LYS A 114 -11.59 -5.00 9.33
C LYS A 114 -11.06 -4.29 8.10
N PHE A 115 -10.64 -3.03 8.26
CA PHE A 115 -10.07 -2.26 7.16
C PHE A 115 -8.78 -2.93 6.63
N ILE A 116 -7.88 -3.35 7.52
CA ILE A 116 -6.67 -4.08 7.14
C ILE A 116 -7.03 -5.39 6.41
N GLN A 117 -8.00 -6.14 6.92
CA GLN A 117 -8.45 -7.37 6.27
C GLN A 117 -9.03 -7.12 4.88
N GLN A 118 -9.86 -6.09 4.70
CA GLN A 118 -10.42 -5.72 3.40
C GLN A 118 -9.33 -5.31 2.42
N VAL A 119 -8.38 -4.47 2.84
CA VAL A 119 -7.24 -4.07 2.00
C VAL A 119 -6.44 -5.29 1.58
N ARG A 120 -6.13 -6.18 2.52
CA ARG A 120 -5.41 -7.43 2.25
C ARG A 120 -6.16 -8.29 1.23
N GLN A 121 -7.44 -8.55 1.47
CA GLN A 121 -8.28 -9.34 0.57
C GLN A 121 -8.31 -8.73 -0.83
N LYS A 122 -8.44 -7.41 -0.93
CA LYS A 122 -8.45 -6.71 -2.22
C LYS A 122 -7.12 -6.81 -2.97
N LEU A 123 -6.00 -6.81 -2.24
CA LEU A 123 -4.67 -7.05 -2.82
C LEU A 123 -4.53 -8.51 -3.28
N GLU A 124 -5.06 -9.46 -2.51
CA GLU A 124 -5.10 -10.89 -2.87
C GLU A 124 -5.96 -11.14 -4.11
N GLU A 125 -7.11 -10.50 -4.23
CA GLU A 125 -7.99 -10.56 -5.41
C GLU A 125 -7.35 -9.90 -6.65
N ALA A 126 -6.47 -8.92 -6.45
CA ALA A 126 -5.73 -8.26 -7.52
C ALA A 126 -4.43 -8.98 -7.90
N VAL A 127 -4.13 -10.14 -7.31
CA VAL A 127 -2.99 -10.97 -7.69
C VAL A 127 -3.17 -11.44 -9.13
N ILE A 128 -2.17 -11.18 -9.97
CA ILE A 128 -2.13 -11.70 -11.33
C ILE A 128 -1.87 -13.20 -11.29
N ASN A 129 -2.93 -14.01 -11.33
CA ASN A 129 -2.81 -15.45 -11.52
C ASN A 129 -2.20 -15.72 -12.90
N LYS A 130 -1.05 -16.38 -12.89
CA LYS A 130 -0.29 -16.78 -14.08
C LYS A 130 -0.93 -17.98 -14.77
#